data_AF-A0A518C3W6-F1
#
_entry.id   AF-A0A518C3W6-F1
#
_cell.length_a   1.000
_cell.length_b   1.000
_cell.length_c   1.000
_cell.angle_alpha   90.00
_cell.angle_beta   90.00
_cell.angle_gamma   90.00
#
_symmetry.space_group_name_H-M   'P 1'
#
loop_
_entity.id
_entity.type
_entity.pdbx_description
1 polymer ?
#
loop_
_entity_poly.entity_id
_entity_poly.type
_entity_poly.pdbx_seq_one_letter_code
_entity_poly.pdbx_strand_id
1 'polypeptide(L)' 'MRYVVWLLVVALIILHQDLWYWDDRTLVGGFMPITLLWQAGISVGAGLVWFLATIFAWPSDLIEEAQQESEGGE' A
#
# COMPACT_ATOMS: atom_id res chain seq x y z
N MET A 1 -9.99 6.56 10.75
CA MET A 1 -8.88 6.41 9.78
C MET A 1 -8.51 4.96 9.49
N ARG A 2 -8.44 4.06 10.48
CA ARG A 2 -8.08 2.64 10.26
C ARG A 2 -8.94 1.90 9.22
N TYR A 3 -10.25 2.13 9.19
CA TYR A 3 -11.15 1.56 8.17
C TYR A 3 -10.90 2.09 6.75
N VAL A 4 -10.41 3.32 6.62
CA VAL A 4 -10.06 3.92 5.32
C VAL A 4 -8.83 3.23 4.76
N VAL A 5 -7.81 2.98 5.58
CA VAL A 5 -6.63 2.21 5.18
C VAL A 5 -7.03 0.81 4.71
N TRP A 6 -7.92 0.14 5.45
CA TRP A 6 -8.46 -1.17 5.04
C TRP A 6 -9.20 -1.14 3.71
N LEU A 7 -10.05 -0.12 3.49
CA LEU A 7 -10.74 0.06 2.21
C LEU A 7 -9.73 0.25 1.07
N LEU A 8 -8.69 1.06 1.27
CA LEU A 8 -7.64 1.29 0.28
C LEU A 8 -6.84 0.02 -0.03
N VAL A 9 -6.56 -0.82 0.97
CA VAL A 9 -5.91 -2.12 0.77
C VAL A 9 -6.79 -3.03 -0.08
N VAL A 10 -8.08 -3.15 0.23
CA VAL A 10 -9.02 -3.96 -0.57
C VAL A 10 -9.13 -3.43 -2.00
N ALA A 11 -9.19 -2.11 -2.17
CA ALA A 11 -9.20 -1.49 -3.49
C ALA A 11 -7.92 -1.85 -4.28
N LEU A 12 -6.74 -1.72 -3.67
CA LEU A 12 -5.47 -2.11 -4.29
C LEU A 12 -5.47 -3.58 -4.73
N ILE A 13 -5.97 -4.50 -3.92
CA ILE A 13 -6.05 -5.93 -4.27
C ILE A 13 -6.89 -6.14 -5.53
N ILE A 14 -8.04 -5.47 -5.63
CA ILE A 14 -8.93 -5.57 -6.80
C ILE A 14 -8.25 -4.97 -8.03
N LEU A 15 -7.69 -3.77 -7.90
CA LEU A 15 -7.03 -3.07 -9.02
C LEU A 15 -5.78 -3.84 -9.51
N HIS A 16 -5.10 -4.56 -8.62
CA HIS A 16 -3.91 -5.34 -8.93
C HIS A 16 -4.19 -6.60 -9.76
N GLN A 17 -5.44 -7.12 -9.77
CA GLN A 17 -5.81 -8.25 -10.63
C GLN A 17 -5.68 -7.92 -12.11
N ASP A 18 -5.74 -6.64 -12.46
CA ASP A 18 -5.51 -6.13 -13.82
C ASP A 18 -6.23 -6.91 -14.93
N LEU A 19 -7.54 -7.09 -14.78
CA LEU A 19 -8.39 -7.81 -15.73
C LEU A 19 -8.69 -7.01 -17.01
N TRP A 20 -8.38 -5.71 -17.02
CA TRP A 20 -8.80 -4.79 -18.07
C TRP A 20 -7.68 -4.52 -19.07
N TYR A 21 -6.46 -4.27 -18.60
CA TYR A 21 -5.35 -3.92 -19.48
C TYR A 21 -4.55 -5.15 -19.95
N TRP A 22 -4.84 -6.35 -19.46
CA TRP A 22 -4.05 -7.56 -19.72
C TRP A 22 -3.67 -7.82 -21.19
N ASP A 23 -4.54 -7.51 -22.15
CA ASP A 23 -4.26 -7.67 -23.59
C ASP A 23 -4.04 -6.34 -24.34
N ASP A 24 -4.02 -5.22 -23.62
CA ASP A 24 -3.83 -3.89 -24.20
C ASP A 24 -2.34 -3.60 -24.43
N ARG A 25 -1.98 -3.45 -25.71
CA ARG A 25 -0.61 -3.16 -26.16
C ARG A 25 -0.37 -1.67 -26.39
N THR A 26 -1.29 -0.81 -25.97
CA THR A 26 -1.15 0.64 -26.12
C THR A 26 0.12 1.12 -25.44
N LEU A 27 0.99 1.77 -26.22
CA LEU A 27 2.26 2.33 -25.75
C LEU A 27 2.03 3.77 -25.27
N VAL A 28 2.26 4.01 -23.99
CA VAL A 28 2.32 5.33 -23.39
C VAL A 28 3.72 5.91 -23.63
N GLY A 29 3.77 7.13 -24.17
CA GLY A 29 5.03 7.80 -24.50
C GLY A 29 5.86 7.12 -25.59
N GLY A 30 5.28 6.17 -26.33
CA GLY A 30 5.96 5.45 -27.41
C GLY A 30 6.93 4.35 -26.98
N PHE A 31 7.08 4.07 -25.68
CA PHE A 31 8.02 3.06 -25.18
C PHE A 31 7.47 2.14 -24.08
N MET A 32 6.47 2.58 -23.32
CA MET A 32 5.97 1.84 -22.15
C MET A 32 4.57 1.28 -22.41
N PRO A 33 4.34 -0.04 -22.34
CA PRO A 33 3.00 -0.61 -22.35
C PRO A 33 2.14 -0.05 -21.20
N ILE A 34 0.87 0.25 -21.48
CA ILE A 34 -0.09 0.78 -20.49
C ILE A 34 -0.25 -0.16 -19.29
N THR A 35 -0.17 -1.47 -19.51
CA THR A 35 -0.14 -2.51 -18.46
C THR A 35 0.97 -2.29 -17.44
N LEU A 36 2.19 -2.05 -17.92
CA LEU A 36 3.33 -1.79 -17.03
C LEU A 36 3.15 -0.48 -16.27
N LEU A 37 2.64 0.57 -16.93
CA LEU A 37 2.38 1.84 -16.25
C LEU A 37 1.33 1.70 -15.14
N TRP A 38 0.27 0.94 -15.42
CA TRP A 38 -0.78 0.64 -14.45
C TRP A 38 -0.21 -0.09 -13.23
N GLN A 39 0.54 -1.18 -13.44
CA GLN A 39 1.13 -1.97 -12.37
C GLN A 39 2.18 -1.19 -11.57
N ALA A 40 2.96 -0.32 -12.22
CA ALA A 40 3.87 0.61 -11.56
C ALA A 40 3.11 1.60 -10.67
N GLY A 41 2.00 2.16 -11.16
CA GLY A 41 1.12 3.04 -10.37
C GLY A 41 0.53 2.34 -9.15
N ILE A 42 0.10 1.08 -9.29
CA ILE A 42 -0.38 0.26 -8.16
C ILE A 42 0.73 0.02 -7.14
N SER A 43 1.97 -0.21 -7.56
CA SER A 43 3.11 -0.39 -6.66
C SER A 43 3.40 0.87 -5.84
N VAL A 44 3.36 2.05 -6.47
CA VAL A 44 3.48 3.34 -5.79
C VAL A 44 2.31 3.57 -4.83
N GLY A 45 1.10 3.26 -5.27
CA GLY A 45 -0.11 3.34 -4.45
C GLY A 45 -0.04 2.44 -3.21
N ALA A 46 0.48 1.22 -3.35
CA ALA A 46 0.71 0.31 -2.23
C ALA A 46 1.69 0.90 -1.20
N GLY A 47 2.79 1.48 -1.66
CA GLY A 47 3.74 2.20 -0.79
C GLY A 47 3.06 3.34 -0.01
N LEU A 48 2.23 4.15 -0.68
CA LEU A 48 1.48 5.24 -0.04
C LEU A 48 0.46 4.72 0.98
N VAL A 49 -0.30 3.68 0.65
CA VAL A 49 -1.25 3.07 1.59
C VAL A 49 -0.52 2.53 2.81
N TRP A 50 0.67 1.96 2.64
CA TRP A 50 1.47 1.47 3.75
C TRP A 50 2.07 2.60 4.60
N PHE A 51 2.48 3.70 3.99
CA PHE A 51 2.85 4.91 4.71
C PHE A 51 1.67 5.51 5.51
N LEU A 52 0.45 5.49 4.95
CA LEU A 52 -0.74 5.90 5.71
C LEU A 52 -1.07 4.92 6.84
N ALA A 53 -0.81 3.62 6.64
CA ALA A 53 -0.99 2.61 7.67
C ALA A 53 -0.05 2.84 8.87
N THR A 54 1.21 3.23 8.65
CA THR A 54 2.14 3.52 9.76
C THR A 54 1.72 4.75 10.56
N ILE A 55 1.06 5.73 9.96
CA ILE A 55 0.58 6.93 10.67
C ILE A 55 -0.73 6.67 11.41
N PHE A 56 -1.68 5.96 10.80
CA PHE A 56 -3.07 5.90 11.29
C PHE A 56 -3.51 4.57 11.87
N ALA A 57 -2.79 3.49 11.57
CA ALA A 57 -3.15 2.13 11.98
C ALA A 57 -2.09 1.47 12.86
N TRP A 58 -0.91 2.09 13.01
CA TRP A 58 0.13 1.58 13.89
C TRP A 58 -0.31 1.68 15.36
N PRO A 59 -0.26 0.57 16.12
CA PRO A 59 -0.72 0.56 17.51
C PRO A 59 0.28 1.27 18.42
N SER A 60 -0.17 2.33 19.08
CA SER A 60 0.61 3.05 20.09
C SER A 60 0.80 2.26 21.38
N ASP A 61 -0.17 1.40 21.70
CA ASP A 61 -0.16 0.59 22.93
C ASP A 61 1.04 -0.38 22.95
N LEU A 62 1.40 -0.94 21.80
CA LEU A 62 2.59 -1.80 21.65
C LEU A 62 3.91 -1.04 21.83
N ILE A 63 3.90 0.28 21.60
CA ILE A 63 5.09 1.12 21.78
C ILE A 63 5.30 1.37 23.29
N GLU A 64 4.23 1.67 24.02
CA GLU A 64 4.27 1.84 25.47
C GLU A 64 4.68 0.55 26.20
N GLU A 65 4.12 -0.60 25.81
CA GLU A 65 4.51 -1.90 26.37
C GLU A 65 5.99 -2.21 26.12
N ALA A 66 6.49 -1.98 24.89
CA ALA A 66 7.90 -2.18 24.56
C ALA A 66 8.85 -1.24 25.32
N GLN A 67 8.44 0.01 25.56
CA GLN A 67 9.23 0.95 26.36
C GLN A 67 9.27 0.54 27.84
N GLN A 68 8.15 0.11 28.42
CA GLN A 68 8.09 -0.35 29.81
C GLN A 68 8.94 -1.60 30.06
N GLU A 69 8.95 -2.55 29.11
CA GLU A 69 9.79 -3.75 29.20
C GLU A 69 11.30 -3.40 29.17
N SER A 70 11.67 -2.35 28.41
CA SER A 70 13.06 -1.89 28.36
C SER A 70 13.52 -1.18 29.64
N GLU A 71 12.64 -0.40 30.29
CA GLU A 71 12.96 0.34 31.53
C GLU A 71 12.88 -0.54 32.79
N GLY A 72 12.02 -1.56 32.81
CA GLY A 72 11.89 -2.50 33.93
C GLY A 72 12.94 -3.61 33.98
N GLY A 73 13.78 -3.72 32.94
CA GLY A 73 14.87 -4.69 32.82
C GLY A 73 16.25 -4.19 33.26
N GLU A 74 16.38 -2.90 33.63
CA GLU A 74 17.55 -2.32 34.31
C GLU A 74 17.36 -2.31 35.83
#